data_AF-A0A9X0SD99-F1
#
_entry.id   AF-A0A9X0SD99-F1
#
_cell.length_a   1.000
_cell.length_b   1.000
_cell.length_c   1.000
_cell.angle_alpha   90.00
_cell.angle_beta   90.00
_cell.angle_gamma   90.00
#
_symmetry.space_group_name_H-M   'P 1'
#
loop_
_entity.id
_entity.type
_entity.pdbx_description
1 polymer ?
#
loop_
_entity_poly.entity_id
_entity_poly.type
_entity_poly.pdbx_seq_one_letter_code
_entity_poly.pdbx_strand_id
1 'polypeptide(L)'
;MDFNDSNPRYVPIDKLRNSDVFTAVNVISNDIATNPIKLESDNVNHLTDDNFSDLNYLLNVKPNDYVSARDFKYALCANLLLTGNAYARILRSHRRNKPMALILLRPSWVDVEMEDLTGQIRYYIQDNTHDPYYLDPEDIIHVKMLTTNGIIGASPLYSLVDELSMQKQGNKLLNDFFGSGINGSAILKLPGDPTPDSRDNVRKKWLEANTGNKTHRVMVLGSREEYTPVEIDTSILKIVNSNDYTTKQIAKAFGIPVSRLGLENAHTSLPQSNLDYIQNSLDHYFNRFTSEFNIKLLSFQQAKKYHFEFDVSRLMELDTETNMKQTLDWYKSGLLDDNEARRRLGYAPHKDVMSGTRVIMSNFVPIENIRENFPNNVIKGNQYDDNGKPTDEDHFEQTGQGNVVKVKTGKGNDTNGDQKLNSDADRGSGDKKDPRDSGGIQPKK
;
A
#
# COMPACT_ATOMS: atom_id res chain seq x y z
N MET A 1 16.36 -26.44 -4.58
CA MET A 1 16.93 -25.81 -3.38
C MET A 1 17.88 -26.82 -2.78
N ASP A 2 19.16 -26.48 -2.65
CA ASP A 2 20.08 -27.33 -1.91
C ASP A 2 19.99 -26.89 -0.44
N PHE A 3 19.18 -27.62 0.33
CA PHE A 3 18.73 -27.21 1.66
C PHE A 3 19.82 -27.31 2.75
N ASN A 4 21.01 -27.78 2.38
CA ASN A 4 22.19 -27.91 3.24
C ASN A 4 23.20 -26.76 3.08
N ASP A 5 22.93 -25.77 2.21
CA ASP A 5 23.82 -24.61 2.08
C ASP A 5 23.50 -23.59 3.19
N SER A 6 24.35 -23.56 4.23
CA SER A 6 24.27 -22.63 5.34
C SER A 6 24.82 -21.25 5.01
N ASN A 7 25.40 -21.01 3.83
CA ASN A 7 25.95 -19.70 3.51
C ASN A 7 24.84 -18.71 3.11
N PRO A 8 24.80 -17.51 3.70
CA PRO A 8 23.91 -16.46 3.26
C PRO A 8 24.25 -16.08 1.81
N ARG A 9 23.41 -16.50 0.86
CA ARG A 9 23.58 -16.21 -0.57
C ARG A 9 23.24 -14.74 -0.82
N TYR A 10 24.25 -13.90 -0.66
CA TYR A 10 24.18 -12.45 -0.86
C TYR A 10 23.80 -12.12 -2.31
N VAL A 11 22.72 -11.36 -2.48
CA VAL A 11 22.36 -10.80 -3.78
C VAL A 11 22.95 -9.40 -3.89
N PRO A 12 23.82 -9.13 -4.88
CA PRO A 12 24.47 -7.84 -5.03
C PRO A 12 23.45 -6.74 -5.36
N ILE A 13 23.80 -5.50 -4.99
CA ILE A 13 23.00 -4.29 -5.25
C ILE A 13 22.73 -4.03 -6.75
N ASP A 14 23.42 -4.74 -7.65
CA ASP A 14 23.22 -4.68 -9.10
C ASP A 14 21.77 -5.01 -9.52
N LYS A 15 21.06 -5.82 -8.72
CA LYS A 15 19.68 -6.21 -8.99
C LYS A 15 18.69 -5.05 -8.83
N LEU A 16 19.06 -3.98 -8.11
CA LEU A 16 18.27 -2.74 -8.05
C LEU A 16 18.27 -1.97 -9.37
N ARG A 17 19.12 -2.33 -10.35
CA ARG A 17 19.04 -1.75 -11.70
C ARG A 17 17.79 -2.17 -12.47
N ASN A 18 17.10 -3.21 -12.00
CA ASN A 18 15.80 -3.60 -12.52
C ASN A 18 14.71 -2.71 -11.89
N SER A 19 13.93 -2.02 -12.72
CA SER A 19 12.87 -1.10 -12.28
C SER A 19 11.82 -1.76 -11.41
N ASP A 20 11.43 -3.00 -11.74
CA ASP A 20 10.34 -3.71 -11.07
C ASP A 20 10.79 -4.19 -9.69
N VAL A 21 12.03 -4.70 -9.61
CA VAL A 21 12.66 -5.06 -8.33
C VAL A 21 12.84 -3.84 -7.43
N PHE A 22 13.34 -2.73 -7.99
CA PHE A 22 13.48 -1.48 -7.24
C PHE A 22 12.13 -1.00 -6.72
N THR A 23 11.09 -1.01 -7.55
CA THR A 23 9.75 -0.58 -7.16
C THR A 23 9.16 -1.47 -6.07
N ALA A 24 9.29 -2.80 -6.19
CA ALA A 24 8.82 -3.74 -5.18
C ALA A 24 9.50 -3.50 -3.81
N VAL A 25 10.83 -3.41 -3.80
CA VAL A 25 11.60 -3.14 -2.57
C VAL A 25 11.22 -1.79 -1.99
N ASN A 26 11.08 -0.76 -2.83
CA ASN A 26 10.80 0.59 -2.40
C ASN A 26 9.38 0.74 -1.82
N VAL A 27 8.37 0.11 -2.43
CA VAL A 27 6.98 0.15 -1.93
C VAL A 27 6.90 -0.48 -0.54
N ILE A 28 7.33 -1.74 -0.40
CA ILE A 28 7.27 -2.46 0.88
C ILE A 28 8.08 -1.75 1.96
N SER A 29 9.31 -1.34 1.64
CA SER A 29 10.19 -0.67 2.61
C SER A 29 9.65 0.69 3.04
N ASN A 30 9.00 1.45 2.15
CA ASN A 30 8.34 2.70 2.52
C ASN A 30 7.13 2.46 3.40
N ASP A 31 6.30 1.46 3.10
CA ASP A 31 5.12 1.16 3.91
C ASP A 31 5.52 0.75 5.33
N ILE A 32 6.55 -0.10 5.48
CA ILE A 32 7.09 -0.47 6.80
C ILE A 32 7.75 0.73 7.51
N ALA A 33 8.47 1.57 6.78
CA ALA A 33 9.13 2.74 7.36
C ALA A 33 8.13 3.80 7.85
N THR A 34 7.02 3.98 7.14
CA THR A 34 6.04 5.03 7.41
C THR A 34 5.07 4.67 8.53
N ASN A 35 4.76 3.38 8.70
CA ASN A 35 3.89 2.93 9.77
C ASN A 35 4.63 2.91 11.12
N PRO A 36 4.09 3.59 12.15
CA PRO A 36 4.64 3.51 13.51
C PRO A 36 4.52 2.11 14.10
N ILE A 37 5.46 1.75 14.97
CA ILE A 37 5.39 0.53 15.77
C ILE A 37 4.86 0.91 17.14
N LYS A 38 3.70 0.39 17.50
CA LYS A 38 3.11 0.53 18.83
C LYS A 38 3.51 -0.66 19.67
N LEU A 39 3.56 -0.45 20.98
CA LEU A 39 3.59 -1.55 21.92
C LEU A 39 2.16 -1.67 22.46
N GLU A 40 1.52 -2.81 22.24
CA GLU A 40 0.18 -3.09 22.73
C GLU A 40 0.24 -3.96 23.98
N SER A 41 -0.86 -3.97 24.74
CA SER A 41 -1.05 -4.74 25.96
C SER A 41 -2.39 -5.44 25.85
N ASP A 42 -2.45 -6.71 26.24
CA ASP A 42 -3.70 -7.49 26.24
C ASP A 42 -4.79 -6.86 27.13
N ASN A 43 -4.37 -6.04 28.11
CA ASN A 43 -5.27 -5.17 28.86
C ASN A 43 -5.37 -3.80 28.17
N VAL A 44 -6.58 -3.46 27.72
CA VAL A 44 -7.01 -2.31 26.90
C VAL A 44 -6.66 -0.90 27.44
N ASN A 45 -5.90 -0.77 28.54
CA ASN A 45 -5.61 0.53 29.16
C ASN A 45 -4.14 0.94 29.05
N HIS A 46 -3.94 1.97 28.21
CA HIS A 46 -2.90 3.01 28.21
C HIS A 46 -1.56 2.72 28.90
N LEU A 47 -0.51 2.64 28.08
CA LEU A 47 0.89 2.57 28.50
C LEU A 47 1.32 3.89 29.18
N THR A 48 1.45 3.88 30.49
CA THR A 48 2.05 4.95 31.31
C THR A 48 3.35 4.51 31.98
N ASP A 49 4.05 3.52 31.43
CA ASP A 49 5.38 3.11 31.91
C ASP A 49 6.48 3.80 31.10
N ASP A 50 7.42 4.45 31.77
CA ASP A 50 8.53 5.19 31.16
C ASP A 50 9.39 4.31 30.22
N ASN A 51 9.47 3.01 30.52
CA ASN A 51 10.17 2.03 29.66
C ASN A 51 9.58 1.94 28.25
N PHE A 52 8.27 2.15 28.12
CA PHE A 52 7.59 2.12 26.83
C PHE A 52 7.81 3.40 26.06
N SER A 53 8.01 4.52 26.75
CA SER A 53 8.39 5.78 26.13
C SER A 53 9.75 5.67 25.43
N ASP A 54 10.74 5.06 26.08
CA ASP A 54 12.09 4.89 25.53
C ASP A 54 12.10 3.99 24.28
N LEU A 55 11.45 2.83 24.33
CA LEU A 55 11.39 1.89 23.19
C LEU A 55 10.59 2.48 22.02
N ASN A 56 9.49 3.17 22.31
CA ASN A 56 8.71 3.88 21.30
C ASN A 56 9.56 4.98 20.63
N TYR A 57 10.31 5.75 21.42
CA TYR A 57 11.23 6.76 20.89
C TYR A 57 12.29 6.15 19.96
N LEU A 58 12.92 5.03 20.35
CA LEU A 58 13.92 4.35 19.53
C LEU A 58 13.34 3.84 18.20
N LEU A 59 12.14 3.24 18.23
CA LEU A 59 11.54 2.62 17.04
C LEU A 59 10.81 3.59 16.11
N ASN A 60 10.36 4.75 16.62
CA ASN A 60 9.53 5.69 15.85
C ASN A 60 10.14 7.08 15.66
N VAL A 61 11.14 7.48 16.44
CA VAL A 61 11.77 8.80 16.32
C VAL A 61 13.23 8.67 15.92
N LYS A 62 14.06 8.13 16.82
CA LYS A 62 15.52 8.19 16.69
C LYS A 62 16.18 6.92 17.27
N PRO A 63 16.53 5.93 16.44
CA PRO A 63 17.17 4.69 16.88
C PRO A 63 18.63 4.86 17.29
N ASN A 64 19.33 5.84 16.71
CA ASN A 64 20.71 6.20 17.06
C ASN A 64 20.97 7.66 16.71
N ASP A 65 22.17 8.17 17.00
CA ASP A 65 22.45 9.60 16.91
C ASP A 65 22.35 10.22 15.51
N TYR A 66 22.47 9.42 14.45
CA TYR A 66 22.67 9.89 13.07
C TYR A 66 21.64 9.36 12.06
N VAL A 67 20.76 8.44 12.45
CA VAL A 67 19.71 7.88 11.56
C VAL A 67 18.32 8.14 12.15
N SER A 68 17.35 8.48 11.29
CA SER A 68 15.94 8.57 11.68
C SER A 68 15.31 7.19 11.82
N ALA A 69 14.27 7.04 12.63
CA ALA A 69 13.54 5.77 12.74
C ALA A 69 12.96 5.29 11.41
N ARG A 70 12.50 6.23 10.57
CA ARG A 70 12.03 5.91 9.21
C ARG A 70 13.15 5.27 8.39
N ASP A 71 14.30 5.92 8.30
CA ASP A 71 15.40 5.45 7.44
C ASP A 71 16.00 4.14 7.97
N PHE A 72 16.02 3.95 9.29
CA PHE A 72 16.39 2.69 9.91
C PHE A 72 15.45 1.55 9.50
N LYS A 73 14.13 1.72 9.66
CA LYS A 73 13.13 0.71 9.26
C LYS A 73 13.18 0.44 7.76
N TYR A 74 13.34 1.49 6.95
CA TYR A 74 13.48 1.37 5.50
C TYR A 74 14.70 0.54 5.13
N ALA A 75 15.87 0.88 5.66
CA ALA A 75 17.12 0.18 5.35
C ALA A 75 17.12 -1.26 5.87
N LEU A 76 16.54 -1.50 7.05
CA LEU A 76 16.39 -2.83 7.61
C LEU A 76 15.49 -3.70 6.71
N CYS A 77 14.36 -3.17 6.25
CA CYS A 77 13.49 -3.86 5.29
C CYS A 77 14.13 -4.07 3.92
N ALA A 78 14.81 -3.06 3.38
CA ALA A 78 15.51 -3.20 2.11
C ALA A 78 16.58 -4.31 2.17
N ASN A 79 17.35 -4.37 3.25
CA ASN A 79 18.33 -5.44 3.48
C ASN A 79 17.68 -6.83 3.57
N LEU A 80 16.54 -6.92 4.27
CA LEU A 80 15.74 -8.15 4.40
C LEU A 80 15.29 -8.66 3.02
N LEU A 81 14.75 -7.76 2.20
CA LEU A 81 14.22 -8.08 0.87
C LEU A 81 15.32 -8.43 -0.14
N LEU A 82 16.47 -7.77 -0.05
CA LEU A 82 17.57 -7.99 -0.99
C LEU A 82 18.34 -9.27 -0.65
N THR A 83 18.67 -9.48 0.63
CA THR A 83 19.59 -10.54 1.06
C THR A 83 18.92 -11.69 1.80
N GLY A 84 17.64 -11.55 2.16
CA GLY A 84 16.92 -12.52 2.99
C GLY A 84 17.15 -12.33 4.49
N ASN A 85 18.12 -11.49 4.88
CA ASN A 85 18.54 -11.28 6.25
C ASN A 85 18.73 -9.79 6.53
N ALA A 86 18.26 -9.33 7.68
CA ALA A 86 18.47 -7.96 8.12
C ALA A 86 18.94 -7.94 9.57
N TYR A 87 19.97 -7.13 9.82
CA TYR A 87 20.68 -7.12 11.08
C TYR A 87 20.74 -5.72 11.69
N ALA A 88 20.51 -5.65 13.00
CA ALA A 88 20.80 -4.45 13.77
C ALA A 88 21.39 -4.81 15.13
N ARG A 89 22.52 -4.19 15.47
CA ARG A 89 23.12 -4.30 16.80
C ARG A 89 22.32 -3.51 17.81
N ILE A 90 22.06 -4.11 18.97
CA ILE A 90 21.45 -3.46 20.12
C ILE A 90 22.56 -3.00 21.04
N LEU A 91 22.66 -1.69 21.28
CA LEU A 91 23.52 -1.17 22.35
C LEU A 91 22.71 -1.09 23.62
N ARG A 92 23.12 -1.83 24.65
CA ARG A 92 22.42 -1.87 25.94
C ARG A 92 23.16 -1.11 27.04
N SER A 93 22.39 -0.55 27.96
CA SER A 93 22.94 0.05 29.18
C SER A 93 23.49 -1.02 30.11
N HIS A 94 24.77 -0.89 30.48
CA HIS A 94 25.50 -1.83 31.35
C HIS A 94 24.83 -2.08 32.71
N ARG A 95 24.02 -1.15 33.22
CA ARG A 95 23.41 -1.25 34.57
C ARG A 95 22.01 -1.85 34.59
N ARG A 96 21.23 -1.70 33.51
CA ARG A 96 19.80 -2.08 33.48
C ARG A 96 19.44 -3.03 32.34
N ASN A 97 20.43 -3.41 31.53
CA ASN A 97 20.27 -4.22 30.31
C ASN A 97 19.21 -3.68 29.32
N LYS A 98 18.95 -2.36 29.37
CA LYS A 98 17.94 -1.70 28.52
C LYS A 98 18.53 -1.29 27.18
N PRO A 99 17.83 -1.49 26.05
CA PRO A 99 18.23 -0.94 24.76
C PRO A 99 18.37 0.59 24.83
N MET A 100 19.50 1.11 24.36
CA MET A 100 19.80 2.54 24.29
C MET A 100 19.93 3.04 22.85
N ALA A 101 20.39 2.17 21.94
CA ALA A 101 20.48 2.51 20.52
C ALA A 101 20.40 1.24 19.67
N LEU A 102 19.92 1.42 18.43
CA LEU A 102 19.89 0.40 17.39
C LEU A 102 20.78 0.84 16.23
N ILE A 103 21.79 0.03 15.92
CA ILE A 103 22.76 0.32 14.86
C ILE A 103 22.56 -0.68 13.73
N LEU A 104 22.22 -0.20 12.55
CA LEU A 104 22.09 -1.03 11.36
C LEU A 104 23.44 -1.68 11.03
N LEU A 105 23.45 -3.01 10.87
CA LEU A 105 24.60 -3.75 10.38
C LEU A 105 24.35 -4.12 8.92
N ARG A 106 25.40 -4.02 8.10
CA ARG A 106 25.33 -4.49 6.71
C ARG A 106 25.31 -6.01 6.72
N PRO A 107 24.42 -6.68 5.97
CA PRO A 107 24.41 -8.15 5.89
C PRO A 107 25.75 -8.75 5.45
N SER A 108 26.53 -8.02 4.64
CA SER A 108 27.87 -8.44 4.21
C SER A 108 28.92 -8.48 5.31
N TRP A 109 28.66 -7.88 6.48
CA TRP A 109 29.58 -7.85 7.62
C TRP A 109 29.29 -8.94 8.64
N VAL A 110 28.15 -9.63 8.50
CA VAL A 110 27.65 -10.57 9.50
C VAL A 110 27.81 -11.99 8.98
N ASP A 111 28.54 -12.81 9.71
CA ASP A 111 28.52 -14.25 9.55
C ASP A 111 27.83 -14.89 10.76
N VAL A 112 26.99 -15.89 10.51
CA VAL A 112 26.20 -16.56 11.54
C VAL A 112 26.81 -17.93 11.78
N GLU A 113 27.52 -18.05 12.89
CA GLU A 113 28.22 -19.27 13.28
C GLU A 113 27.43 -20.01 14.35
N MET A 114 27.43 -21.34 14.28
CA MET A 114 26.96 -22.19 15.36
C MET A 114 28.18 -22.76 16.06
N GLU A 115 28.35 -22.49 17.34
CA GLU A 115 29.49 -22.98 18.11
C GLU A 115 29.38 -24.50 18.30
N ASP A 116 30.36 -25.24 17.76
CA ASP A 116 30.34 -26.71 17.69
C ASP A 116 30.18 -27.39 19.06
N LEU A 117 30.70 -26.78 20.13
CA LEU A 117 30.75 -27.34 21.48
C LEU A 117 29.46 -27.10 22.29
N THR A 118 28.84 -25.94 22.11
CA THR A 118 27.69 -25.50 22.92
C THR A 118 26.38 -25.53 22.14
N GLY A 119 26.46 -25.60 20.81
CA GLY A 119 25.33 -25.41 19.91
C GLY A 119 24.75 -23.99 19.94
N GLN A 120 25.44 -23.02 20.56
CA GLN A 120 24.97 -21.65 20.64
C GLN A 120 25.27 -20.90 19.34
N ILE A 121 24.28 -20.15 18.86
CA ILE A 121 24.45 -19.28 17.70
C ILE A 121 25.24 -18.04 18.15
N ARG A 122 26.27 -17.66 17.40
CA ARG A 122 26.98 -16.39 17.55
C ARG A 122 27.05 -15.66 16.22
N TYR A 123 27.22 -14.35 16.31
CA TYR A 123 27.30 -13.49 15.14
C TYR A 123 28.71 -12.91 15.07
N TYR A 124 29.48 -13.34 14.08
CA TYR A 124 30.79 -12.79 13.79
C TYR A 124 30.61 -11.53 12.95
N ILE A 125 31.08 -10.40 13.47
CA ILE A 125 30.98 -9.10 12.81
C ILE A 125 32.36 -8.66 12.35
N GLN A 126 32.51 -8.53 11.03
CA GLN A 126 33.68 -7.93 10.40
C GLN A 126 33.24 -6.67 9.65
N ASP A 127 33.37 -5.52 10.31
CA ASP A 127 33.33 -4.25 9.59
C ASP A 127 34.74 -3.91 9.06
N ASN A 128 34.82 -2.96 8.12
CA ASN A 128 36.10 -2.58 7.51
C ASN A 128 36.91 -1.58 8.37
N THR A 129 36.45 -1.28 9.59
CA THR A 129 36.89 -0.14 10.40
C THR A 129 37.42 -0.52 11.78
N HIS A 130 36.97 -1.64 12.33
CA HIS A 130 37.29 -2.17 13.66
C HIS A 130 37.82 -3.60 13.54
N ASP A 131 38.50 -4.03 14.60
CA ASP A 131 38.83 -5.44 14.74
C ASP A 131 37.54 -6.28 14.79
N PRO A 132 37.54 -7.47 14.15
CA PRO A 132 36.38 -8.33 14.19
C PRO A 132 35.99 -8.71 15.61
N TYR A 133 34.69 -8.79 15.85
CA TYR A 133 34.14 -9.09 17.16
C TYR A 133 32.89 -9.97 17.06
N TYR A 134 32.58 -10.67 18.15
CA TYR A 134 31.39 -11.49 18.27
C TYR A 134 30.27 -10.75 18.99
N LEU A 135 29.03 -10.99 18.56
CA LEU A 135 27.82 -10.60 19.26
C LEU A 135 27.03 -11.84 19.66
N ASP A 136 26.52 -11.81 20.90
CA ASP A 136 25.58 -12.80 21.38
C ASP A 136 24.20 -12.58 20.74
N PRO A 137 23.37 -13.62 20.63
CA PRO A 137 22.03 -13.51 20.06
C PRO A 137 21.14 -12.46 20.74
N GLU A 138 21.37 -12.13 22.00
CA GLU A 138 20.57 -11.16 22.75
C GLU A 138 20.85 -9.70 22.36
N ASP A 139 22.01 -9.43 21.75
CA ASP A 139 22.50 -8.09 21.40
C ASP A 139 22.41 -7.79 19.89
N ILE A 140 21.77 -8.66 19.14
CA ILE A 140 21.51 -8.48 17.72
C ILE A 140 20.06 -8.82 17.38
N ILE A 141 19.44 -7.93 16.61
CA ILE A 141 18.19 -8.15 15.92
C ILE A 141 18.54 -8.85 14.61
N HIS A 142 17.97 -10.03 14.38
CA HIS A 142 18.13 -10.76 13.13
C HIS A 142 16.75 -11.09 12.53
N VAL A 143 16.27 -10.23 11.64
CA VAL A 143 15.03 -10.46 10.91
C VAL A 143 15.33 -11.34 9.69
N LYS A 144 14.56 -12.42 9.55
CA LYS A 144 14.72 -13.44 8.49
C LYS A 144 13.50 -13.45 7.58
N MET A 145 13.74 -13.51 6.27
CA MET A 145 12.68 -13.64 5.27
C MET A 145 12.29 -15.12 5.11
N LEU A 146 12.77 -15.85 4.12
CA LEU A 146 12.44 -17.28 4.01
C LEU A 146 13.45 -18.13 4.79
N THR A 147 13.07 -18.71 5.92
CA THR A 147 13.95 -19.59 6.70
C THR A 147 13.40 -21.01 6.78
N THR A 148 14.25 -22.01 6.59
CA THR A 148 13.91 -23.45 6.70
C THR A 148 14.48 -24.10 7.96
N ASN A 149 15.62 -23.59 8.44
CA ASN A 149 16.31 -24.05 9.64
C ASN A 149 16.10 -23.12 10.85
N GLY A 150 15.48 -21.96 10.66
CA GLY A 150 15.29 -20.94 11.68
C GLY A 150 16.53 -20.09 11.98
N ILE A 151 17.69 -20.40 11.36
CA ILE A 151 18.98 -19.76 11.64
C ILE A 151 19.27 -18.65 10.64
N ILE A 152 19.09 -18.91 9.35
CA ILE A 152 19.35 -17.96 8.25
C ILE A 152 18.13 -17.88 7.32
N GLY A 153 17.91 -16.71 6.76
CA GLY A 153 16.89 -16.41 5.76
C GLY A 153 17.43 -16.38 4.32
N ALA A 154 16.54 -16.64 3.37
CA ALA A 154 16.78 -16.51 1.94
C ALA A 154 15.94 -15.38 1.35
N SER A 155 16.50 -14.69 0.36
CA SER A 155 15.87 -13.58 -0.35
C SER A 155 14.78 -14.09 -1.32
N PRO A 156 13.65 -13.37 -1.48
CA PRO A 156 12.69 -13.62 -2.55
C PRO A 156 13.32 -13.55 -3.95
N LEU A 157 14.40 -12.77 -4.11
CA LEU A 157 15.13 -12.69 -5.38
C LEU A 157 15.75 -14.01 -5.82
N TYR A 158 15.96 -14.94 -4.88
CA TYR A 158 16.47 -16.26 -5.19
C TYR A 158 15.52 -17.06 -6.10
N SER A 159 14.21 -16.89 -5.95
CA SER A 159 13.23 -17.57 -6.81
C SER A 159 13.06 -16.90 -8.18
N LEU A 160 13.67 -15.74 -8.40
CA LEU A 160 13.50 -14.92 -9.61
C LEU A 160 14.73 -14.95 -10.53
N VAL A 161 15.72 -15.81 -10.26
CA VAL A 161 17.00 -15.81 -10.99
C VAL A 161 16.79 -16.02 -12.49
N ASP A 162 15.92 -16.96 -12.86
CA ASP A 162 15.64 -17.31 -14.26
C ASP A 162 14.83 -16.21 -14.95
N GLU A 163 13.81 -15.67 -14.28
CA GLU A 163 12.97 -14.57 -14.79
C GLU A 163 13.78 -13.29 -15.02
N LEU A 164 14.65 -12.93 -14.06
CA LEU A 164 15.54 -11.77 -14.19
C LEU A 164 16.57 -11.97 -15.31
N SER A 165 17.05 -13.21 -15.50
CA SER A 165 17.94 -13.54 -16.61
C SER A 165 17.22 -13.42 -17.95
N MET A 166 15.99 -13.92 -18.05
CA MET A 166 15.15 -13.83 -19.23
C MET A 166 14.85 -12.37 -19.60
N GLN A 167 14.45 -11.54 -18.62
CA GLN A 167 14.21 -10.12 -18.82
C GLN A 167 15.48 -9.38 -19.29
N LYS A 168 16.63 -9.70 -18.69
CA LYS A 168 17.92 -9.11 -19.09
C LYS A 168 18.29 -9.47 -20.53
N GLN A 169 18.07 -10.72 -20.93
CA GLN A 169 18.33 -11.18 -22.30
C GLN A 169 17.36 -10.56 -23.31
N GLY A 170 16.07 -10.47 -22.96
CA GLY A 170 15.05 -9.79 -23.78
C GLY A 170 15.38 -8.32 -23.98
N ASN A 171 15.72 -7.60 -22.90
CA ASN A 171 16.14 -6.20 -22.98
C ASN A 171 17.42 -6.02 -23.80
N LYS A 172 18.39 -6.95 -23.68
CA LYS A 172 19.59 -6.93 -24.52
C LYS A 172 19.23 -7.12 -25.99
N LEU A 173 18.38 -8.08 -26.33
CA LEU A 173 17.92 -8.32 -27.69
C LEU A 173 17.20 -7.09 -28.27
N LEU A 174 16.32 -6.46 -27.49
CA LEU A 174 15.64 -5.22 -27.90
C LEU A 174 16.63 -4.07 -28.09
N ASN A 175 17.57 -3.89 -27.16
CA ASN A 175 18.62 -2.88 -27.28
C ASN A 175 19.52 -3.10 -28.50
N ASP A 176 19.91 -4.35 -28.76
CA ASP A 176 20.73 -4.70 -29.93
C ASP A 176 19.93 -4.48 -31.22
N PHE A 177 18.64 -4.83 -31.22
CA PHE A 177 17.72 -4.63 -32.34
C PHE A 177 17.51 -3.13 -32.67
N PHE A 178 17.14 -2.32 -31.69
CA PHE A 178 16.93 -0.88 -31.89
C PHE A 178 18.25 -0.10 -32.04
N GLY A 179 19.30 -0.51 -31.35
CA GLY A 179 20.62 0.13 -31.39
C GLY A 179 21.39 -0.11 -32.68
N SER A 180 21.19 -1.26 -33.34
CA SER A 180 21.79 -1.55 -34.64
C SER A 180 21.02 -0.90 -35.81
N GLY A 181 19.78 -0.46 -35.57
CA GLY A 181 18.88 0.09 -36.59
C GLY A 181 18.35 -0.96 -37.57
N ILE A 182 17.34 -0.59 -38.37
CA ILE A 182 16.69 -1.43 -39.40
C ILE A 182 17.70 -2.00 -40.43
N ASN A 183 18.85 -1.34 -40.56
CA ASN A 183 19.86 -1.69 -41.55
C ASN A 183 20.52 -3.05 -41.25
N GLY A 184 20.59 -3.49 -39.99
CA GLY A 184 21.26 -4.74 -39.61
C GLY A 184 20.65 -6.02 -40.21
N SER A 185 19.41 -5.96 -40.69
CA SER A 185 18.68 -7.07 -41.31
C SER A 185 18.39 -6.77 -42.77
N ALA A 186 19.42 -6.72 -43.61
CA ALA A 186 19.27 -6.48 -45.04
C ALA A 186 20.20 -7.36 -45.86
N ILE A 187 19.76 -7.71 -47.07
CA ILE A 187 20.57 -8.43 -48.04
C ILE A 187 21.03 -7.40 -49.08
N LEU A 188 22.35 -7.19 -49.15
CA LEU A 188 22.97 -6.42 -50.22
C LEU A 188 23.43 -7.39 -51.31
N LYS A 189 22.74 -7.37 -52.45
CA LYS A 189 23.08 -8.22 -53.60
C LYS A 189 24.06 -7.50 -54.51
N LEU A 190 25.24 -8.09 -54.67
CA LEU A 190 26.29 -7.61 -55.57
C LEU A 190 26.20 -8.31 -56.92
N PRO A 191 26.55 -7.63 -58.04
CA PRO A 191 26.58 -8.25 -59.35
C PRO A 191 27.82 -9.16 -59.51
N GLY A 192 27.60 -10.40 -59.98
CA GLY A 192 28.66 -11.40 -60.20
C GLY A 192 29.08 -12.14 -58.92
N ASP A 193 30.19 -12.89 -59.00
CA ASP A 193 30.83 -13.57 -57.85
C ASP A 193 32.04 -12.76 -57.37
N PRO A 194 31.85 -11.80 -56.43
CA PRO A 194 32.96 -11.03 -55.88
C PRO A 194 33.92 -11.92 -55.08
N THR A 195 35.22 -11.61 -55.16
CA THR A 195 36.24 -12.26 -54.33
C THR A 195 35.94 -12.04 -52.84
N PRO A 196 36.39 -12.95 -51.93
CA PRO A 196 36.18 -12.80 -50.49
C PRO A 196 36.59 -11.43 -49.94
N ASP A 197 37.75 -10.91 -50.37
CA ASP A 197 38.26 -9.60 -49.97
C ASP A 197 37.38 -8.43 -50.43
N SER A 198 36.80 -8.54 -51.63
CA SER A 198 35.89 -7.53 -52.17
C SER A 198 34.59 -7.50 -51.37
N ARG A 199 34.04 -8.66 -51.03
CA ARG A 199 32.83 -8.78 -50.19
C ARG A 199 33.05 -8.17 -48.80
N ASP A 200 34.19 -8.46 -48.17
CA ASP A 200 34.48 -7.96 -46.83
C ASP A 200 34.73 -6.46 -46.81
N ASN A 201 35.39 -5.91 -47.85
CA ASN A 201 35.54 -4.47 -48.02
C ASN A 201 34.19 -3.76 -48.21
N VAL A 202 33.29 -4.32 -49.02
CA VAL A 202 31.94 -3.78 -49.20
C VAL A 202 31.15 -3.85 -47.90
N ARG A 203 31.18 -4.99 -47.19
CA ARG A 203 30.52 -5.15 -45.89
C ARG A 203 31.04 -4.11 -44.88
N LYS A 204 32.36 -3.90 -44.81
CA LYS A 204 32.98 -2.94 -43.90
C LYS A 204 32.57 -1.51 -44.21
N LYS A 205 32.63 -1.09 -45.48
CA LYS A 205 32.16 0.25 -45.91
C LYS A 205 30.68 0.45 -45.63
N TRP A 206 29.87 -0.58 -45.85
CA TRP A 206 28.43 -0.56 -45.59
C TRP A 206 28.14 -0.44 -44.08
N LEU A 207 28.85 -1.19 -43.23
CA LEU A 207 28.74 -1.06 -41.77
C LEU A 207 29.19 0.33 -41.30
N GLU A 208 30.32 0.85 -41.79
CA GLU A 208 30.84 2.18 -41.45
C GLU A 208 29.90 3.34 -41.84
N ALA A 209 29.11 3.15 -42.90
CA ALA A 209 28.13 4.11 -43.38
C ALA A 209 26.81 4.05 -42.59
N ASN A 210 26.43 2.89 -42.06
CA ASN A 210 25.09 2.62 -41.54
C ASN A 210 25.00 2.26 -40.05
N THR A 211 26.11 2.27 -39.30
CA THR A 211 26.15 2.02 -37.84
C THR A 211 26.31 3.30 -37.01
N GLY A 212 25.90 3.25 -35.73
CA GLY A 212 26.02 4.36 -34.77
C GLY A 212 25.11 5.54 -35.10
N ASN A 213 25.56 6.78 -34.90
CA ASN A 213 24.79 8.00 -35.21
C ASN A 213 24.48 8.21 -36.72
N LYS A 214 24.81 7.24 -37.58
CA LYS A 214 24.59 7.30 -39.03
C LYS A 214 23.44 6.40 -39.52
N THR A 215 22.73 5.74 -38.61
CA THR A 215 21.65 4.74 -38.86
C THR A 215 20.43 5.25 -39.66
N HIS A 216 20.38 6.52 -40.05
CA HIS A 216 19.28 7.13 -40.81
C HIS A 216 19.73 7.97 -42.01
N ARG A 217 20.94 7.75 -42.53
CA ARG A 217 21.44 8.45 -43.72
C ARG A 217 20.83 7.88 -45.00
N VAL A 218 20.67 8.75 -46.00
CA VAL A 218 20.22 8.34 -47.34
C VAL A 218 21.20 7.30 -47.89
N MET A 219 20.68 6.12 -48.22
CA MET A 219 21.46 5.04 -48.81
C MET A 219 21.68 5.33 -50.29
N VAL A 220 22.95 5.36 -50.72
CA VAL A 220 23.33 5.53 -52.13
C VAL A 220 23.95 4.23 -52.59
N LEU A 221 23.28 3.58 -53.55
CA LEU A 221 23.70 2.30 -54.14
C LEU A 221 24.25 2.53 -55.54
N GLY A 222 25.24 1.74 -55.95
CA GLY A 222 25.71 1.72 -57.32
C GLY A 222 24.61 1.22 -58.27
N SER A 223 24.69 1.57 -59.56
CA SER A 223 23.65 1.28 -60.57
C SER A 223 23.32 -0.21 -60.78
N ARG A 224 24.01 -1.13 -60.10
CA ARG A 224 23.85 -2.60 -60.18
C ARG A 224 23.77 -3.28 -58.82
N GLU A 225 23.66 -2.51 -57.73
CA GLU A 225 23.51 -3.05 -56.38
C GLU A 225 22.03 -3.00 -56.00
N GLU A 226 21.54 -4.09 -55.43
CA GLU A 226 20.15 -4.20 -54.97
C GLU A 226 20.13 -4.36 -53.46
N TYR A 227 19.34 -3.51 -52.79
CA TYR A 227 19.09 -3.58 -51.35
C TYR A 227 17.69 -4.14 -51.13
N THR A 228 17.61 -5.28 -50.45
CA THR A 228 16.34 -5.83 -49.97
C THR A 228 16.32 -5.79 -48.45
N PRO A 229 15.41 -5.00 -47.84
CA PRO A 229 15.19 -5.07 -46.40
C PRO A 229 14.61 -6.46 -46.07
N VAL A 230 15.17 -7.12 -45.06
CA VAL A 230 14.55 -8.33 -44.52
C VAL A 230 13.35 -7.88 -43.69
N GLU A 231 12.18 -8.44 -43.98
CA GLU A 231 11.00 -8.22 -43.15
C GLU A 231 11.28 -8.71 -41.74
N ILE A 232 11.15 -7.79 -40.77
CA ILE A 232 11.37 -8.10 -39.38
C ILE A 232 10.12 -8.80 -38.87
N ASP A 233 10.29 -10.00 -38.31
CA ASP A 233 9.20 -10.71 -37.68
C ASP A 233 8.67 -9.91 -36.48
N THR A 234 7.38 -9.57 -36.54
CA THR A 234 6.63 -8.90 -35.46
C THR A 234 6.62 -9.70 -34.15
N SER A 235 7.02 -10.97 -34.15
CA SER A 235 7.24 -11.76 -32.93
C SER A 235 8.22 -11.11 -31.95
N ILE A 236 9.17 -10.28 -32.42
CA ILE A 236 10.09 -9.56 -31.53
C ILE A 236 9.38 -8.50 -30.69
N LEU A 237 8.27 -7.93 -31.18
CA LEU A 237 7.40 -7.04 -30.40
C LEU A 237 6.65 -7.82 -29.31
N LYS A 238 6.42 -9.12 -29.49
CA LYS A 238 5.84 -9.97 -28.44
C LYS A 238 6.81 -10.18 -27.27
N ILE A 239 8.11 -9.96 -27.45
CA ILE A 239 9.10 -9.95 -26.36
C ILE A 239 8.86 -8.76 -25.43
N VAL A 240 8.37 -7.63 -25.93
CA VAL A 240 7.95 -6.51 -25.07
C VAL A 240 6.82 -6.97 -24.12
N ASN A 241 5.87 -7.76 -24.60
CA ASN A 241 4.80 -8.34 -23.75
C ASN A 241 5.31 -9.41 -22.77
N SER A 242 6.51 -9.96 -22.97
CA SER A 242 7.13 -10.88 -22.00
C SER A 242 7.63 -10.17 -20.74
N ASN A 243 7.83 -8.85 -20.80
CA ASN A 243 8.15 -8.05 -19.61
C ASN A 243 7.01 -8.10 -18.60
N ASP A 244 5.75 -7.99 -19.02
CA ASP A 244 4.58 -8.09 -18.14
C ASP A 244 4.54 -9.42 -17.36
N TYR A 245 4.94 -10.52 -18.00
CA TYR A 245 5.06 -11.81 -17.34
C TYR A 245 6.12 -11.76 -16.24
N THR A 246 7.30 -11.22 -16.53
CA THR A 246 8.38 -11.09 -15.54
C THR A 246 7.98 -10.17 -14.38
N THR A 247 7.32 -9.04 -14.65
CA THR A 247 6.79 -8.12 -13.62
C THR A 247 5.76 -8.83 -12.73
N LYS A 248 4.89 -9.68 -13.30
CA LYS A 248 3.94 -10.50 -12.52
C LYS A 248 4.64 -11.54 -11.65
N GLN A 249 5.71 -12.18 -12.12
CA GLN A 249 6.49 -13.10 -11.29
C GLN A 249 7.20 -12.36 -10.15
N ILE A 250 7.74 -11.17 -10.41
CA ILE A 250 8.34 -10.31 -9.37
C ILE A 250 7.28 -9.95 -8.32
N ALA A 251 6.11 -9.46 -8.75
CA ALA A 251 5.00 -9.16 -7.86
C ALA A 251 4.63 -10.35 -6.95
N LYS A 252 4.52 -11.55 -7.56
CA LYS A 252 4.24 -12.81 -6.87
C LYS A 252 5.31 -13.16 -5.83
N ALA A 253 6.60 -13.05 -6.18
CA ALA A 253 7.69 -13.40 -5.27
C ALA A 253 7.76 -12.48 -4.05
N PHE A 254 7.49 -11.19 -4.23
CA PHE A 254 7.42 -10.21 -3.14
C PHE A 254 6.07 -10.19 -2.42
N GLY A 255 5.07 -10.91 -2.93
CA GLY A 255 3.73 -10.97 -2.37
C GLY A 255 2.92 -9.69 -2.58
N ILE A 256 3.29 -8.80 -3.51
CA ILE A 256 2.61 -7.51 -3.71
C ILE A 256 1.61 -7.54 -4.87
N PRO A 257 0.51 -6.77 -4.82
CA PRO A 257 -0.39 -6.60 -5.94
C PRO A 257 0.31 -5.96 -7.15
N VAL A 258 -0.01 -6.45 -8.35
CA VAL A 258 0.55 -5.93 -9.62
C VAL A 258 0.25 -4.44 -9.85
N SER A 259 -0.86 -3.94 -9.28
CA SER A 259 -1.22 -2.51 -9.29
C SER A 259 -0.20 -1.61 -8.62
N ARG A 260 0.55 -2.14 -7.64
CA ARG A 260 1.63 -1.40 -6.97
C ARG A 260 2.93 -1.34 -7.79
N LEU A 261 3.05 -2.16 -8.84
CA LEU A 261 4.14 -2.10 -9.82
C LEU A 261 3.77 -1.31 -11.08
N GLY A 262 2.62 -0.63 -11.10
CA GLY A 262 2.18 0.20 -12.22
C GLY A 262 1.38 -0.54 -13.29
N LEU A 263 0.97 -1.79 -13.06
CA LEU A 263 0.09 -2.53 -13.96
C LEU A 263 -1.38 -2.36 -13.53
N GLU A 264 -2.25 -1.90 -14.42
CA GLU A 264 -3.67 -1.70 -14.09
C GLU A 264 -4.41 -3.04 -13.89
N ASN A 265 -5.23 -3.11 -12.84
CA ASN A 265 -6.22 -4.15 -12.68
C ASN A 265 -7.59 -3.59 -13.08
N ALA A 266 -8.16 -4.07 -14.19
CA ALA A 266 -9.39 -3.51 -14.77
C ALA A 266 -10.66 -3.67 -13.91
N HIS A 267 -10.63 -4.45 -12.82
CA HIS A 267 -11.85 -4.92 -12.13
C HIS A 267 -11.79 -4.95 -10.59
N THR A 268 -10.82 -4.31 -9.93
CA THR A 268 -10.74 -4.27 -8.46
C THR A 268 -10.97 -2.87 -7.92
N SER A 269 -11.84 -2.73 -6.92
CA SER A 269 -11.99 -1.46 -6.20
C SER A 269 -10.74 -1.16 -5.38
N LEU A 270 -10.34 0.12 -5.35
CA LEU A 270 -9.15 0.58 -4.61
C LEU A 270 -9.16 0.18 -3.12
N PRO A 271 -10.28 0.34 -2.36
CA PRO A 271 -10.30 -0.05 -0.96
C PRO A 271 -10.10 -1.56 -0.75
N GLN A 272 -10.71 -2.39 -1.60
CA GLN A 272 -10.54 -3.84 -1.51
C GLN A 272 -9.09 -4.24 -1.84
N SER A 273 -8.49 -3.63 -2.87
CA SER A 273 -7.09 -3.88 -3.21
C SER A 273 -6.11 -3.45 -2.11
N ASN A 274 -6.42 -2.39 -1.36
CA ASN A 274 -5.61 -1.94 -0.22
C ASN A 274 -5.72 -2.89 0.97
N LEU A 275 -6.94 -3.33 1.29
CA LEU A 275 -7.18 -4.29 2.35
C LEU A 275 -6.49 -5.62 2.06
N ASP A 276 -6.59 -6.12 0.82
CA ASP A 276 -5.93 -7.34 0.38
C ASP A 276 -4.40 -7.22 0.46
N TYR A 277 -3.84 -6.06 0.10
CA TYR A 277 -2.41 -5.77 0.25
C TYR A 277 -1.96 -5.80 1.70
N ILE A 278 -2.74 -5.21 2.62
CA ILE A 278 -2.35 -5.17 4.02
C ILE A 278 -2.42 -6.56 4.63
N GLN A 279 -3.52 -7.29 4.41
CA GLN A 279 -3.76 -8.60 5.03
C GLN A 279 -2.88 -9.69 4.44
N ASN A 280 -2.69 -9.71 3.11
CA ASN A 280 -1.99 -10.82 2.46
C ASN A 280 -0.52 -10.53 2.17
N SER A 281 -0.10 -9.26 2.20
CA SER A 281 1.28 -8.85 1.89
C SER A 281 1.97 -8.20 3.09
N LEU A 282 1.49 -7.06 3.58
CA LEU A 282 2.24 -6.33 4.60
C LEU A 282 2.25 -7.01 5.96
N ASP A 283 1.15 -7.66 6.35
CA ASP A 283 1.03 -8.38 7.63
C ASP A 283 2.15 -9.42 7.80
N HIS A 284 2.47 -10.17 6.73
CA HIS A 284 3.54 -11.16 6.80
C HIS A 284 4.93 -10.55 6.98
N TYR A 285 5.14 -9.29 6.54
CA TYR A 285 6.38 -8.57 6.80
C TYR A 285 6.36 -8.00 8.22
N PHE A 286 5.28 -7.33 8.62
CA PHE A 286 5.11 -6.76 9.95
C PHE A 286 5.36 -7.79 11.04
N ASN A 287 4.76 -8.98 10.93
CA ASN A 287 4.89 -10.06 11.90
C ASN A 287 6.33 -10.58 12.07
N ARG A 288 7.17 -10.46 11.04
CA ARG A 288 8.60 -10.83 11.13
C ARG A 288 9.39 -9.83 11.94
N PHE A 289 9.15 -8.54 11.71
CA PHE A 289 9.78 -7.47 12.48
C PHE A 289 9.30 -7.50 13.92
N THR A 290 7.99 -7.56 14.15
CA THR A 290 7.42 -7.55 15.50
C THR A 290 7.81 -8.79 16.30
N SER A 291 7.81 -9.98 15.70
CA SER A 291 8.29 -11.20 16.38
C SER A 291 9.73 -11.07 16.86
N GLU A 292 10.63 -10.57 16.01
CA GLU A 292 12.03 -10.38 16.39
C GLU A 292 12.17 -9.29 17.45
N PHE A 293 11.46 -8.16 17.31
CA PHE A 293 11.48 -7.09 18.31
C PHE A 293 10.90 -7.54 19.66
N ASN A 294 9.87 -8.38 19.67
CA ASN A 294 9.29 -8.94 20.89
C ASN A 294 10.30 -9.81 21.65
N ILE A 295 11.08 -10.62 20.92
CA ILE A 295 12.07 -11.51 21.53
C ILE A 295 13.30 -10.73 22.01
N LYS A 296 13.73 -9.70 21.27
CA LYS A 296 15.01 -9.00 21.54
C LYS A 296 14.88 -7.76 22.40
N LEU A 297 13.80 -6.98 22.27
CA LEU A 297 13.68 -5.69 22.95
C LEU A 297 12.89 -5.78 24.27
N LEU A 298 12.08 -6.82 24.46
CA LEU A 298 11.32 -7.05 25.69
C LEU A 298 12.01 -8.11 26.56
N SER A 299 11.97 -7.91 27.87
CA SER A 299 12.33 -8.97 28.82
C SER A 299 11.25 -10.07 28.83
N PHE A 300 11.59 -11.27 29.30
CA PHE A 300 10.66 -12.39 29.40
C PHE A 300 9.35 -12.05 30.15
N GLN A 301 9.40 -11.20 31.18
CA GLN A 301 8.21 -10.77 31.92
C GLN A 301 7.36 -9.75 31.13
N GLN A 302 8.00 -8.90 30.33
CA GLN A 302 7.32 -7.92 29.48
C GLN A 302 6.68 -8.60 28.26
N ALA A 303 7.38 -9.54 27.61
CA ALA A 303 6.88 -10.26 26.44
C ALA A 303 5.62 -11.10 26.70
N LYS A 304 5.30 -11.41 27.96
CA LYS A 304 4.04 -12.08 28.36
C LYS A 304 2.83 -11.16 28.44
N LYS A 305 3.05 -9.84 28.50
CA LYS A 305 2.01 -8.83 28.73
C LYS A 305 1.89 -7.86 27.57
N TYR A 306 2.99 -7.64 26.87
CA TYR A 306 3.13 -6.65 25.83
C TYR A 306 3.70 -7.25 24.57
N HIS A 307 3.27 -6.73 23.43
CA HIS A 307 3.80 -7.10 22.13
C HIS A 307 3.86 -5.88 21.22
N PHE A 308 4.82 -5.85 20.31
CA PHE A 308 4.91 -4.84 19.28
C PHE A 308 3.93 -5.14 18.15
N GLU A 309 3.27 -4.10 17.64
CA GLU A 309 2.37 -4.15 16.49
C GLU A 309 2.58 -2.93 15.60
N PHE A 310 2.43 -3.08 14.29
CA PHE A 310 2.46 -1.94 13.37
C PHE A 310 1.10 -1.26 13.33
N ASP A 311 1.09 0.06 13.44
CA ASP A 311 -0.12 0.85 13.26
C ASP A 311 -0.44 1.00 11.77
N VAL A 312 -1.33 0.12 11.28
CA VAL A 312 -1.81 0.12 9.90
C VAL A 312 -2.97 1.08 9.66
N SER A 313 -3.41 1.84 10.67
CA SER A 313 -4.58 2.74 10.56
C SER A 313 -4.46 3.71 9.38
N ARG A 314 -3.24 4.17 9.08
CA ARG A 314 -2.93 5.05 7.94
C ARG A 314 -3.13 4.40 6.57
N LEU A 315 -2.85 3.10 6.46
CA LEU A 315 -3.05 2.35 5.22
C LEU A 315 -4.52 1.97 5.02
N MET A 316 -5.26 1.86 6.12
CA MET A 316 -6.69 1.62 6.18
C MET A 316 -7.52 2.91 6.20
N GLU A 317 -6.90 4.08 6.00
CA GLU A 317 -7.64 5.34 5.95
C GLU A 317 -8.69 5.26 4.85
N LEU A 318 -9.94 5.17 5.32
CA LEU A 318 -11.12 5.20 4.49
C LEU A 318 -11.23 6.57 3.82
N ASP A 319 -11.90 6.62 2.68
CA ASP A 319 -12.34 7.90 2.14
C ASP A 319 -13.09 8.70 3.22
N THR A 320 -12.97 10.01 3.17
CA THR A 320 -13.48 10.91 4.21
C THR A 320 -14.97 10.71 4.47
N GLU A 321 -15.74 10.35 3.44
CA GLU A 321 -17.18 10.11 3.56
C GLU A 321 -17.45 8.82 4.35
N THR A 322 -16.79 7.72 4.02
CA THR A 322 -16.95 6.45 4.76
C THR A 322 -16.46 6.57 6.20
N ASN A 323 -15.33 7.23 6.45
CA ASN A 323 -14.82 7.45 7.82
C ASN A 323 -15.82 8.27 8.66
N MET A 324 -16.41 9.31 8.07
CA MET A 324 -17.41 10.15 8.73
C MET A 324 -18.69 9.35 9.04
N LYS A 325 -19.19 8.55 8.09
CA LYS A 325 -20.36 7.69 8.30
C LYS A 325 -20.14 6.68 9.43
N GLN A 326 -19.05 5.93 9.39
CA GLN A 326 -18.72 4.95 10.44
C GLN A 326 -18.57 5.60 11.81
N THR A 327 -17.85 6.72 11.89
CA THR A 327 -17.65 7.45 13.16
C THR A 327 -18.98 7.93 13.73
N LEU A 328 -19.88 8.44 12.89
CA LEU A 328 -21.23 8.85 13.30
C LEU A 328 -22.08 7.66 13.76
N ASP A 329 -21.98 6.51 13.10
CA ASP A 329 -22.71 5.30 13.51
C ASP A 329 -22.22 4.76 14.86
N TRP A 330 -20.90 4.78 15.12
CA TRP A 330 -20.33 4.42 16.41
C TRP A 330 -20.65 5.43 17.52
N TYR A 331 -20.73 6.72 17.19
CA TYR A 331 -21.19 7.74 18.11
C TYR A 331 -22.68 7.55 18.46
N LYS A 332 -23.54 7.32 17.45
CA LYS A 332 -24.98 7.06 17.66
C LYS A 332 -25.26 5.80 18.47
N SER A 333 -24.41 4.77 18.35
CA SER A 333 -24.51 3.53 19.12
C SER A 333 -23.94 3.64 20.54
N GLY A 334 -23.31 4.78 20.89
CA GLY A 334 -22.69 5.01 22.20
C GLY A 334 -21.35 4.31 22.39
N LEU A 335 -20.71 3.82 21.33
CA LEU A 335 -19.36 3.23 21.39
C LEU A 335 -18.29 4.31 21.61
N LEU A 336 -18.45 5.47 20.95
CA LEU A 336 -17.55 6.62 21.06
C LEU A 336 -18.21 7.76 21.83
N ASP A 337 -17.44 8.46 22.66
CA ASP A 337 -17.81 9.79 23.14
C ASP A 337 -17.56 10.88 22.07
N ASP A 338 -18.10 12.09 22.27
CA ASP A 338 -17.92 13.20 21.33
C ASP A 338 -16.45 13.56 21.09
N ASN A 339 -15.59 13.50 22.10
CA ASN A 339 -14.16 13.81 21.97
C ASN A 339 -13.36 12.70 21.28
N GLU A 340 -13.73 11.44 21.47
CA GLU A 340 -13.22 10.28 20.74
C GLU A 340 -13.60 10.38 19.26
N ALA A 341 -14.86 10.69 18.96
CA ALA A 341 -15.32 10.92 17.59
C ALA A 341 -14.60 12.11 16.92
N ARG A 342 -14.45 13.24 17.62
CA ARG A 342 -13.71 14.42 17.13
C ARG A 342 -12.24 14.10 16.87
N ARG A 343 -11.56 13.41 17.79
CA ARG A 343 -10.17 12.99 17.63
C ARG A 343 -9.99 12.07 16.42
N ARG A 344 -10.90 11.11 16.23
CA ARG A 344 -10.88 10.20 15.07
C ARG A 344 -11.00 10.95 13.74
N LEU A 345 -11.76 12.04 13.71
CA LEU A 345 -11.93 12.91 12.54
C LEU A 345 -10.87 14.04 12.45
N GLY A 346 -9.88 14.07 13.34
CA GLY A 346 -8.81 15.07 13.34
C GLY A 346 -9.18 16.43 13.96
N TYR A 347 -10.33 16.54 14.62
CA TYR A 347 -10.75 17.75 15.33
C TYR A 347 -10.25 17.77 16.78
N ALA A 348 -9.94 18.96 17.28
CA ALA A 348 -9.61 19.15 18.69
C ALA A 348 -10.79 18.79 19.61
N PRO A 349 -10.53 18.22 20.79
CA PRO A 349 -11.58 17.93 21.76
C PRO A 349 -12.28 19.22 22.20
N HIS A 350 -13.60 19.14 22.42
CA HIS A 350 -14.38 20.24 22.92
C HIS A 350 -14.36 20.24 24.46
N LYS A 351 -14.44 21.41 25.10
CA LYS A 351 -14.40 21.55 26.57
C LYS A 351 -15.78 21.88 27.14
N ASP A 352 -16.81 21.18 26.67
CA ASP A 352 -18.17 21.35 27.24
C ASP A 352 -18.37 20.45 28.46
N VAL A 353 -19.35 20.79 29.32
CA VAL A 353 -19.75 20.03 30.51
C VAL A 353 -20.21 18.61 30.14
N MET A 354 -20.82 18.44 28.96
CA MET A 354 -21.26 17.14 28.44
C MET A 354 -20.19 16.45 27.57
N SER A 355 -19.02 17.06 27.41
CA SER A 355 -17.97 16.52 26.57
C SER A 355 -17.28 15.33 27.23
N GLY A 356 -17.10 14.25 26.47
CA GLY A 356 -16.64 12.96 27.02
C GLY A 356 -17.76 12.08 27.58
N THR A 357 -19.01 12.53 27.52
CA THR A 357 -20.16 11.68 27.86
C THR A 357 -20.60 10.87 26.65
N ARG A 358 -20.77 9.56 26.81
CA ARG A 358 -21.33 8.68 25.79
C ARG A 358 -22.83 8.88 25.70
N VAL A 359 -23.33 9.07 24.49
CA VAL A 359 -24.76 9.25 24.22
C VAL A 359 -25.25 8.14 23.30
N ILE A 360 -26.52 7.77 23.42
CA ILE A 360 -27.18 6.85 22.50
C ILE A 360 -28.37 7.54 21.86
N MET A 361 -28.58 7.29 20.58
CA MET A 361 -29.70 7.88 19.84
C MET A 361 -31.01 7.16 20.25
N SER A 362 -31.81 7.79 21.10
CA SER A 362 -33.08 7.23 21.59
C SER A 362 -34.21 7.47 20.58
N ASN A 363 -34.40 6.52 19.66
CA ASN A 363 -35.42 6.66 18.59
C ASN A 363 -36.80 6.08 18.95
N PHE A 364 -36.96 5.41 20.10
CA PHE A 364 -38.26 4.92 20.56
C PHE A 364 -38.47 5.28 22.02
N VAL A 365 -39.09 6.43 22.24
CA VAL A 365 -39.63 6.81 23.56
C VAL A 365 -41.14 6.59 23.50
N PRO A 366 -41.73 5.75 24.36
CA PRO A 366 -43.17 5.67 24.51
C PRO A 366 -43.74 7.07 24.75
N ILE A 367 -44.86 7.43 24.12
CA ILE A 367 -45.47 8.77 24.24
C ILE A 367 -45.64 9.19 25.71
N GLU A 368 -45.90 8.23 26.59
CA GLU A 368 -46.07 8.41 28.04
C GLU A 368 -44.81 8.95 28.74
N ASN A 369 -43.61 8.62 28.24
CA ASN A 369 -42.32 8.90 28.91
C ASN A 369 -41.62 10.17 28.38
N ILE A 370 -42.23 10.90 27.45
CA ILE A 370 -41.65 12.13 26.87
C ILE A 370 -41.55 13.25 27.93
N ARG A 371 -42.46 13.28 28.92
CA ARG A 371 -42.44 14.30 29.98
C ARG A 371 -41.40 14.05 31.09
N GLU A 372 -41.04 12.79 31.35
CA GLU A 372 -40.15 12.44 32.46
C GLU A 372 -38.65 12.56 32.09
N ASN A 373 -38.29 12.33 30.83
CA ASN A 373 -36.88 12.30 30.40
C ASN A 373 -36.30 13.66 29.96
N PHE A 374 -37.11 14.73 29.95
CA PHE A 374 -36.64 16.10 29.65
C PHE A 374 -37.16 17.12 30.69
N PRO A 375 -36.70 17.05 31.95
CA PRO A 375 -37.24 17.87 33.03
C PRO A 375 -37.00 19.39 32.83
N ASN A 376 -36.08 19.80 31.95
CA ASN A 376 -35.70 21.21 31.78
C ASN A 376 -36.12 21.87 30.45
N ASN A 377 -36.85 21.18 29.56
CA ASN A 377 -37.28 21.74 28.26
C ASN A 377 -38.80 21.91 28.13
N VAL A 378 -39.51 22.11 29.24
CA VAL A 378 -40.91 22.52 29.21
C VAL A 378 -40.98 24.02 29.49
N ILE A 379 -40.93 24.83 28.43
CA ILE A 379 -41.57 26.17 28.52
C ILE A 379 -43.03 25.87 28.82
N LYS A 380 -43.56 26.42 29.93
CA LYS A 380 -44.97 26.33 30.28
C LYS A 380 -45.79 26.78 29.07
N GLY A 381 -46.35 25.83 28.33
CA GLY A 381 -47.22 26.13 27.21
C GLY A 381 -48.49 26.78 27.75
N ASN A 382 -48.90 27.90 27.15
CA ASN A 382 -50.16 28.57 27.46
C ASN A 382 -51.31 27.56 27.43
N GLN A 383 -52.12 27.54 28.48
CA GLN A 383 -53.32 26.72 28.52
C GLN A 383 -54.38 27.35 27.61
N TYR A 384 -55.12 26.52 26.88
CA TYR A 384 -56.24 26.94 26.03
C TYR A 384 -57.50 26.24 26.52
N ASP A 385 -58.63 26.94 26.54
CA ASP A 385 -59.92 26.34 26.85
C ASP A 385 -60.44 25.47 25.69
N ASP A 386 -61.51 24.69 25.93
CA ASP A 386 -62.12 23.78 24.96
C ASP A 386 -62.69 24.49 23.70
N ASN A 387 -62.70 25.83 23.70
CA ASN A 387 -63.09 26.68 22.58
C ASN A 387 -61.88 27.32 21.86
N GLY A 388 -60.66 26.99 22.27
CA GLY A 388 -59.41 27.41 21.62
C GLY A 388 -58.95 28.82 21.95
N LYS A 389 -59.40 29.42 23.07
CA LYS A 389 -58.86 30.71 23.55
C LYS A 389 -57.79 30.48 24.63
N PRO A 390 -56.64 31.17 24.57
CA PRO A 390 -55.62 31.08 25.62
C PRO A 390 -56.16 31.66 26.92
N THR A 391 -56.00 30.95 28.03
CA THR A 391 -56.50 31.34 29.36
C THR A 391 -55.55 32.25 30.14
N ASP A 392 -54.32 32.44 29.66
CA ASP A 392 -53.37 33.39 30.22
C ASP A 392 -53.10 34.51 29.19
N GLU A 393 -53.48 35.75 29.53
CA GLU A 393 -53.32 36.93 28.65
C GLU A 393 -51.93 37.59 28.71
N ASP A 394 -51.02 37.10 29.54
CA ASP A 394 -49.68 37.70 29.70
C ASP A 394 -48.58 36.80 29.15
N HIS A 395 -47.82 37.34 28.19
CA HIS A 395 -46.61 36.82 27.52
C HIS A 395 -46.80 36.11 26.16
N PHE A 396 -46.77 36.92 25.10
CA PHE A 396 -46.36 36.49 23.76
C PHE A 396 -44.85 36.74 23.58
N GLU A 397 -44.06 35.68 23.46
CA GLU A 397 -42.78 35.75 22.75
C GLU A 397 -42.78 34.74 21.60
N GLN A 398 -42.69 35.27 20.38
CA GLN A 398 -42.52 34.51 19.14
C GLN A 398 -41.05 34.08 19.00
N THR A 399 -40.76 32.78 19.01
CA THR A 399 -39.60 32.25 18.26
C THR A 399 -39.81 30.78 17.86
N GLY A 400 -39.41 30.44 16.63
CA GLY A 400 -39.00 29.09 16.23
C GLY A 400 -40.04 28.23 15.50
N GLN A 401 -39.90 28.11 14.18
CA GLN A 401 -40.72 27.25 13.30
C GLN A 401 -40.54 25.75 13.64
N GLY A 402 -41.58 25.15 14.22
CA GLY A 402 -41.75 23.70 14.27
C GLY A 402 -42.68 23.24 13.14
N ASN A 403 -42.18 22.40 12.23
CA ASN A 403 -43.02 21.72 11.24
C ASN A 403 -43.96 20.73 11.94
N VAL A 404 -45.22 21.12 12.13
CA VAL A 404 -46.28 20.21 12.59
C VAL A 404 -47.07 19.75 11.36
N VAL A 405 -46.91 18.47 11.00
CA VAL A 405 -47.78 17.79 10.04
C VAL A 405 -49.15 17.62 10.69
N LYS A 406 -50.18 18.29 10.16
CA LYS A 406 -51.57 18.09 10.59
C LYS A 406 -52.06 16.72 10.13
N VAL A 407 -52.24 15.79 11.06
CA VAL A 407 -53.05 14.59 10.83
C VAL A 407 -54.53 14.98 10.99
N LYS A 408 -55.28 15.04 9.88
CA LYS A 408 -56.75 15.11 9.92
C LYS A 408 -57.29 13.70 10.22
N THR A 409 -57.70 13.45 11.45
CA THR A 409 -58.62 12.34 11.78
C THR A 409 -60.05 12.87 11.83
N GLY A 410 -60.80 12.70 10.75
CA GLY A 410 -62.26 12.82 10.75
C GLY A 410 -62.90 11.43 10.85
N LYS A 411 -63.78 11.23 11.82
CA LYS A 411 -64.67 10.06 11.94
C LYS A 411 -66.10 10.43 11.51
N GLY A 412 -66.76 9.52 10.79
CA GLY A 412 -68.20 9.45 10.50
C GLY A 412 -68.62 10.24 9.25
N ASN A 413 -69.43 9.74 8.32
CA ASN A 413 -70.37 8.61 8.34
C ASN A 413 -70.81 8.26 6.90
N ASP A 414 -71.32 7.04 6.73
CA ASP A 414 -72.42 6.64 5.84
C ASP A 414 -72.21 6.34 4.33
N THR A 415 -72.51 5.07 4.03
CA THR A 415 -73.31 4.53 2.91
C THR A 415 -72.65 3.97 1.64
N ASN A 416 -72.93 2.66 1.47
CA ASN A 416 -73.32 1.94 0.26
C ASN A 416 -72.39 1.85 -0.96
N GLY A 417 -72.20 0.59 -1.38
CA GLY A 417 -72.41 0.23 -2.78
C GLY A 417 -71.17 -0.29 -3.51
N ASP A 418 -71.11 -1.62 -3.57
CA ASP A 418 -71.01 -2.37 -4.83
C ASP A 418 -69.80 -2.18 -5.78
N GLN A 419 -69.19 -3.36 -6.00
CA GLN A 419 -68.87 -3.94 -7.31
C GLN A 419 -67.51 -3.68 -7.98
N LYS A 420 -66.82 -4.83 -8.15
CA LYS A 420 -66.21 -5.37 -9.40
C LYS A 420 -64.89 -4.74 -9.87
N LEU A 421 -63.80 -5.52 -9.87
CA LEU A 421 -63.38 -6.54 -10.86
C LEU A 421 -62.81 -5.93 -12.15
N ASN A 422 -61.52 -6.23 -12.38
CA ASN A 422 -60.82 -6.34 -13.67
C ASN A 422 -60.75 -5.04 -14.51
N SER A 423 -59.81 -4.79 -15.41
CA SER A 423 -58.97 -5.63 -16.27
C SER A 423 -58.05 -4.70 -17.07
N ASP A 424 -56.88 -5.23 -17.43
CA ASP A 424 -56.25 -5.17 -18.75
C ASP A 424 -55.70 -3.88 -19.39
N ALA A 425 -54.52 -4.13 -20.01
CA ALA A 425 -54.02 -3.67 -21.31
C ALA A 425 -53.57 -2.20 -21.42
N ASP A 426 -52.28 -1.93 -21.65
CA ASP A 426 -51.50 -2.13 -22.89
C ASP A 426 -51.88 -1.18 -24.03
N ARG A 427 -50.82 -0.61 -24.64
CA ARG A 427 -50.66 0.07 -25.94
C ARG A 427 -50.69 1.61 -26.05
N GLY A 428 -49.68 2.09 -26.79
CA GLY A 428 -49.78 3.21 -27.75
C GLY A 428 -48.77 4.33 -27.50
N SER A 429 -47.58 4.30 -28.09
CA SER A 429 -47.22 4.85 -29.42
C SER A 429 -46.81 6.33 -29.40
N GLY A 430 -45.53 6.64 -29.66
CA GLY A 430 -45.10 7.38 -30.87
C GLY A 430 -44.81 8.86 -30.51
N ASP A 431 -43.83 9.57 -31.04
CA ASP A 431 -43.26 9.51 -32.37
C ASP A 431 -41.91 10.29 -32.45
N LYS A 432 -41.11 9.96 -33.46
CA LYS A 432 -39.78 10.52 -33.81
C LYS A 432 -39.89 11.87 -34.54
N LYS A 433 -38.79 12.67 -34.55
CA LYS A 433 -38.05 13.07 -35.78
C LYS A 433 -37.00 14.18 -35.57
N ASP A 434 -35.74 13.85 -35.88
CA ASP A 434 -34.78 14.68 -36.64
C ASP A 434 -35.01 14.39 -38.16
N PRO A 435 -34.60 15.19 -39.19
CA PRO A 435 -33.19 15.62 -39.38
C PRO A 435 -32.87 16.85 -40.31
N ARG A 436 -31.56 17.16 -40.42
CA ARG A 436 -30.75 17.54 -41.63
C ARG A 436 -30.68 19.00 -42.19
N ASP A 437 -29.44 19.53 -42.11
CA ASP A 437 -28.49 19.92 -43.19
C ASP A 437 -28.49 21.32 -43.87
N SER A 438 -27.27 21.75 -44.28
CA SER A 438 -26.80 22.99 -44.95
C SER A 438 -26.55 24.22 -44.04
N GLY A 439 -25.44 24.96 -44.05
CA GLY A 439 -24.24 25.06 -44.90
C GLY A 439 -23.88 26.56 -45.01
N GLY A 440 -22.66 26.99 -44.66
CA GLY A 440 -22.22 28.37 -44.97
C GLY A 440 -21.15 29.04 -44.09
N ILE A 441 -19.88 28.86 -44.47
CA ILE A 441 -18.86 29.91 -44.72
C ILE A 441 -18.42 30.84 -43.55
N GLN A 442 -17.13 30.69 -43.19
CA GLN A 442 -16.19 31.57 -42.45
C GLN A 442 -15.94 32.95 -43.13
N PRO A 443 -15.06 33.86 -42.62
CA PRO A 443 -14.56 34.14 -41.26
C PRO A 443 -14.53 35.66 -40.91
N LYS A 444 -14.16 36.03 -39.68
CA LYS A 444 -13.29 37.20 -39.35
C LYS A 444 -13.03 37.33 -37.83
N LYS A 445 -11.85 36.88 -37.37
CA LYS A 445 -10.76 37.67 -36.76
C LYS A 445 -9.85 36.77 -35.94
#